data_AF-X1CS15-F1
#
_entry.id   AF-X1CS15-F1
#
_cell.length_a   1.000
_cell.length_b   1.000
_cell.length_c   1.000
_cell.angle_alpha   90.00
_cell.angle_beta   90.00
_cell.angle_gamma   90.00
#
_symmetry.space_group_name_H-M   'P 1'
#
loop_
_entity.id
_entity.type
_entity.pdbx_description
1 polymer ?
#
loop_
_entity_poly.entity_id
_entity_poly.type
_entity_poly.pdbx_seq_one_letter_code
_entity_poly.pdbx_strand_id
1 'polypeptide(L)'
;GELYHYLQSVQAYIAPPIAAVFLLGLFWKRINSAGAVTALFGGFVIGMLRLVAELNKEVLSGWLYTFADVNFLYFCVYLFLVCIAMMITVSIFTKPPSYEKLKGLTYATTVLEDKQASRASWNKKDVVLSVIILVIIALVMIYFSPLIIG
;
A
#
# COMPACT_ATOMS: atom_id res chain seq x y z
N GLY A 1 -6.63 2.80 25.27
CA GLY A 1 -7.04 3.51 24.04
C GLY A 1 -5.83 4.03 23.30
N GLU A 2 -5.11 4.98 23.91
CA GLU A 2 -3.96 5.69 23.32
C GLU A 2 -2.89 4.76 22.71
N LEU A 3 -2.31 3.81 23.45
CA LEU A 3 -1.22 2.97 22.92
C LEU A 3 -1.60 2.17 21.65
N TYR A 4 -2.86 1.73 21.54
CA TYR A 4 -3.35 1.02 20.35
C TYR A 4 -3.44 1.97 19.15
N HIS A 5 -3.94 3.18 19.35
CA HIS A 5 -3.96 4.20 18.30
C HIS A 5 -2.54 4.54 17.81
N TYR A 6 -1.56 4.60 18.71
CA TYR A 6 -0.17 4.87 18.31
C TYR A 6 0.40 3.74 17.45
N LEU A 7 0.22 2.48 17.87
CA LEU A 7 0.66 1.32 17.08
C LEU A 7 -0.05 1.26 15.72
N GLN A 8 -1.34 1.57 15.69
CA GLN A 8 -2.12 1.63 14.46
C GLN A 8 -1.63 2.76 13.54
N SER A 9 -1.31 3.93 14.08
CA SER A 9 -0.74 5.04 13.32
C SER A 9 0.61 4.66 12.71
N VAL A 10 1.51 4.03 13.48
CA VAL A 10 2.80 3.52 12.95
C VAL A 10 2.58 2.60 11.76
N GLN A 11 1.72 1.59 11.90
CA GLN A 11 1.42 0.65 10.81
C GLN A 11 0.83 1.38 9.59
N ALA A 12 0.01 2.39 9.83
CA ALA A 12 -0.66 3.13 8.79
C ALA A 12 0.27 4.09 8.01
N TYR A 13 1.40 4.56 8.56
CA TYR A 13 2.44 5.27 7.77
C TYR A 13 3.34 4.36 6.93
N ILE A 14 3.44 3.08 7.28
CA ILE A 14 4.23 2.10 6.54
C ILE A 14 3.45 1.57 5.31
N ALA A 15 2.12 1.58 5.37
CA ALA A 15 1.27 1.09 4.29
C ALA A 15 1.45 1.85 2.95
N PRO A 16 1.51 3.20 2.88
CA PRO A 16 1.63 3.91 1.61
C PRO A 16 2.93 3.60 0.83
N PRO A 17 4.13 3.59 1.44
CA PRO A 17 5.35 3.19 0.74
C PRO A 17 5.28 1.77 0.17
N ILE A 18 4.74 0.82 0.96
CA ILE A 18 4.55 -0.57 0.52
C ILE A 18 3.60 -0.63 -0.67
N ALA A 19 2.44 0.04 -0.57
CA ALA A 19 1.46 0.09 -1.64
C ALA A 19 2.05 0.68 -2.93
N ALA A 20 2.86 1.73 -2.84
CA ALA A 20 3.53 2.33 -3.99
C ALA A 20 4.45 1.31 -4.68
N VAL A 21 5.26 0.58 -3.92
CA VAL A 21 6.18 -0.44 -4.45
C VAL A 21 5.44 -1.59 -5.13
N PHE A 22 4.41 -2.12 -4.47
CA PHE A 22 3.63 -3.23 -5.04
C PHE A 22 2.89 -2.79 -6.30
N LEU A 23 2.20 -1.65 -6.26
CA LEU A 23 1.42 -1.17 -7.39
C LEU A 23 2.33 -0.91 -8.60
N LEU A 24 3.37 -0.10 -8.44
CA LEU A 24 4.28 0.20 -9.55
C LEU A 24 5.09 -1.01 -9.99
N GLY A 25 5.53 -1.86 -9.05
CA GLY A 25 6.27 -3.07 -9.34
C GLY A 25 5.47 -4.07 -10.17
N LEU A 26 4.15 -4.15 -9.99
CA LEU A 26 3.29 -5.03 -10.79
C LEU A 26 3.01 -4.48 -12.20
N PHE A 27 2.77 -3.17 -12.30
CA PHE A 27 2.32 -2.53 -13.53
C PHE A 27 3.44 -1.98 -14.42
N TRP A 28 4.66 -1.78 -13.90
CA TRP A 28 5.73 -1.15 -14.66
C TRP A 28 7.06 -1.93 -14.60
N LYS A 29 7.41 -2.56 -15.73
CA LYS A 29 8.64 -3.36 -15.90
C LYS A 29 9.97 -2.62 -15.68
N ARG A 30 9.96 -1.28 -15.69
CA ARG A 30 11.19 -0.48 -15.52
C ARG A 30 11.59 -0.33 -14.05
N ILE A 31 10.67 -0.59 -13.13
CA ILE A 31 10.93 -0.49 -11.70
C ILE A 31 11.94 -1.55 -11.30
N ASN A 32 13.00 -1.13 -10.60
CA ASN A 32 14.06 -2.03 -10.15
C ASN A 32 14.17 -2.03 -8.62
N SER A 33 14.95 -2.97 -8.11
CA SER A 33 15.14 -3.14 -6.67
C SER A 33 15.72 -1.90 -6.00
N ALA A 34 16.58 -1.14 -6.68
CA ALA A 34 17.14 0.09 -6.12
C ALA A 34 16.05 1.15 -5.90
N GLY A 35 15.21 1.41 -6.91
CA GLY A 35 14.09 2.34 -6.78
C GLY A 35 13.06 1.90 -5.74
N ALA A 36 12.77 0.60 -5.67
CA ALA A 36 11.87 0.04 -4.66
C ALA A 36 12.41 0.25 -3.23
N VAL A 37 13.69 -0.07 -2.99
CA VAL A 37 14.34 0.12 -1.68
C VAL A 37 14.41 1.59 -1.31
N THR A 38 14.78 2.47 -2.24
CA THR A 38 14.85 3.92 -1.97
C THR A 38 13.47 4.50 -1.63
N ALA A 39 12.40 4.07 -2.31
CA ALA A 39 11.05 4.52 -1.99
C ALA A 39 10.56 3.98 -0.63
N LEU A 40 10.84 2.71 -0.31
CA LEU A 40 10.49 2.12 0.99
C LEU A 40 11.18 2.83 2.15
N PHE A 41 12.52 2.94 2.10
CA PHE A 41 13.28 3.59 3.16
C PHE A 41 13.00 5.09 3.22
N GLY A 42 12.95 5.77 2.08
CA GLY A 42 12.63 7.20 2.03
C GLY A 42 11.23 7.50 2.57
N GLY A 43 10.23 6.73 2.12
CA GLY A 43 8.86 6.83 2.61
C GLY A 43 8.74 6.52 4.10
N PHE A 44 9.43 5.49 4.58
CA PHE A 44 9.49 5.15 6.01
C PHE A 44 10.08 6.30 6.83
N VAL A 45 11.21 6.87 6.41
CA VAL A 45 11.85 7.99 7.11
C VAL A 45 10.90 9.20 7.16
N ILE A 46 10.28 9.58 6.04
CA ILE A 46 9.32 10.70 6.00
C ILE A 46 8.10 10.41 6.90
N GLY A 47 7.57 9.19 6.87
CA GLY A 47 6.46 8.77 7.73
C GLY A 47 6.81 8.84 9.22
N MET A 48 7.99 8.36 9.60
CA MET A 48 8.48 8.42 10.97
C MET A 48 8.74 9.86 11.44
N LEU A 49 9.31 10.72 10.58
CA LEU A 49 9.49 12.14 10.88
C LEU A 49 8.14 12.81 11.16
N ARG A 50 7.12 12.49 10.36
CA ARG A 50 5.76 13.00 10.58
C ARG A 50 5.14 12.46 11.85
N LEU A 51 5.33 11.18 12.18
CA LEU A 51 4.85 10.62 13.45
C LEU A 51 5.49 11.32 14.63
N VAL A 52 6.82 11.47 14.65
CA VAL A 52 7.53 12.19 15.72
C VAL A 52 7.04 13.64 15.83
N ALA A 53 6.80 14.32 14.70
CA ALA A 53 6.25 15.67 14.70
C ALA A 53 4.82 15.71 15.27
N GLU A 54 3.96 14.76 14.93
CA GLU A 54 2.61 14.69 15.52
C GLU A 54 2.65 14.45 17.03
N LEU A 55 3.55 13.61 17.53
CA LEU A 55 3.69 13.33 18.96
C LEU A 55 4.21 14.53 19.77
N ASN A 56 4.95 15.45 19.12
CA ASN A 56 5.54 16.63 19.77
C ASN A 56 4.79 17.93 19.40
N LYS A 57 3.57 17.81 18.87
CA LYS A 57 2.82 18.94 18.28
C LYS A 57 2.65 20.12 19.23
N GLU A 58 2.51 19.88 20.53
CA GLU A 58 2.34 20.94 21.54
C GLU A 58 3.56 21.85 21.71
N VAL A 59 4.76 21.38 21.33
CA VAL A 59 6.03 22.10 21.47
C VAL A 59 6.51 22.67 20.13
N LEU A 60 5.88 22.27 19.02
CA LEU A 60 6.26 22.68 17.66
C LEU A 60 5.58 24.00 17.29
N SER A 61 6.32 24.85 16.56
CA SER A 61 5.81 26.11 16.03
C SER A 61 6.23 26.32 14.57
N GLY A 62 5.52 27.20 13.86
CA GLY A 62 5.79 27.49 12.44
C GLY A 62 5.50 26.31 11.52
N TRP A 63 6.37 26.10 10.52
CA TRP A 63 6.15 25.11 9.45
C TRP A 63 6.11 23.66 9.94
N LEU A 64 6.83 23.32 11.02
CA LEU A 64 6.76 21.96 11.59
C LEU A 64 5.40 21.69 12.24
N TYR A 65 4.75 22.69 12.84
CA TYR A 65 3.40 22.54 13.36
C TYR A 65 2.42 22.27 12.22
N THR A 66 2.50 23.06 11.14
CA THR A 66 1.66 22.84 9.94
C THR A 66 1.88 21.44 9.35
N PHE A 67 3.12 20.96 9.32
CA PHE A 67 3.45 19.61 8.86
C PHE A 67 2.86 18.50 9.76
N ALA A 68 2.90 18.69 11.09
CA ALA A 68 2.30 17.78 12.06
C ALA A 68 0.76 17.83 12.05
N ASP A 69 0.17 18.97 11.74
CA ASP A 69 -1.28 19.21 11.74
C ASP A 69 -1.98 18.70 10.47
N VAL A 70 -1.24 18.35 9.42
CA VAL A 70 -1.83 17.77 8.21
C VAL A 70 -2.60 16.50 8.58
N ASN A 71 -3.87 16.48 8.18
CA ASN A 71 -4.73 15.32 8.35
C ASN A 71 -4.08 14.06 7.78
N PHE A 72 -4.13 13.01 8.58
CA PHE A 72 -3.46 11.74 8.34
C PHE A 72 -3.72 11.17 6.93
N LEU A 73 -4.96 11.20 6.45
CA LEU A 73 -5.32 10.59 5.17
C LEU A 73 -4.70 11.34 3.99
N TYR A 74 -4.71 12.68 4.02
CA TYR A 74 -4.04 13.49 3.01
C TYR A 74 -2.54 13.28 3.04
N PHE A 75 -1.93 13.20 4.23
CA PHE A 75 -0.51 12.88 4.36
C PHE A 75 -0.16 11.52 3.73
N CYS A 76 -0.97 10.47 3.95
CA CYS A 76 -0.77 9.17 3.32
C CYS A 76 -0.79 9.25 1.80
N VAL A 77 -1.71 10.02 1.21
CA VAL A 77 -1.77 10.23 -0.24
C VAL A 77 -0.52 10.97 -0.74
N TYR A 78 -0.09 12.02 -0.07
CA TYR A 78 1.13 12.74 -0.43
C TYR A 78 2.37 11.84 -0.32
N LEU A 79 2.49 11.08 0.76
CA LEU A 79 3.59 10.15 0.98
C LEU A 79 3.62 9.07 -0.11
N PHE A 80 2.47 8.53 -0.49
CA PHE A 80 2.33 7.58 -1.59
C PHE A 80 2.84 8.16 -2.91
N LEU A 81 2.42 9.39 -3.27
CA LEU A 81 2.86 10.06 -4.49
C LEU A 81 4.37 10.36 -4.48
N VAL A 82 4.92 10.78 -3.34
CA VAL A 82 6.37 10.99 -3.17
C VAL A 82 7.12 9.67 -3.35
N CYS A 83 6.63 8.57 -2.76
CA CYS A 83 7.23 7.25 -2.94
C CYS A 83 7.22 6.81 -4.42
N ILE A 84 6.12 7.05 -5.14
CA ILE A 84 6.04 6.81 -6.58
C ILE A 84 7.09 7.64 -7.32
N ALA A 85 7.16 8.95 -7.07
CA ALA A 85 8.10 9.83 -7.74
C ALA A 85 9.57 9.42 -7.48
N MET A 86 9.91 9.12 -6.22
CA MET A 86 11.23 8.62 -5.83
C MET A 86 11.56 7.30 -6.54
N MET A 87 10.63 6.36 -6.54
CA MET A 87 10.81 5.05 -7.17
C MET A 87 11.06 5.17 -8.66
N ILE A 88 10.27 5.99 -9.37
CA ILE A 88 10.40 6.22 -10.81
C ILE A 88 11.75 6.87 -11.10
N THR A 89 12.06 7.95 -10.40
CA THR A 89 13.30 8.72 -10.59
C THR A 89 14.51 7.80 -10.45
N VAL A 90 14.62 7.09 -9.31
CA VAL A 90 15.75 6.19 -9.06
C VAL A 90 15.78 5.04 -10.06
N SER A 91 14.63 4.43 -10.42
CA SER A 91 14.57 3.32 -11.37
C SER A 91 14.97 3.71 -12.80
N ILE A 92 14.77 4.97 -13.19
CA ILE A 92 15.21 5.49 -14.49
C ILE A 92 16.73 5.72 -14.48
N PHE A 93 17.26 6.33 -13.42
CA PHE A 93 18.69 6.64 -13.28
C PHE A 93 19.58 5.43 -12.95
N THR A 94 19.00 4.30 -12.55
CA THR A 94 19.74 3.06 -12.25
C THR A 94 19.56 2.01 -13.34
N LYS A 95 20.37 0.94 -13.28
CA LYS A 95 20.38 -0.11 -14.31
C LYS A 95 19.00 -0.76 -14.46
N PRO A 96 18.53 -1.03 -15.69
CA PRO A 96 17.31 -1.78 -15.90
C PRO A 96 17.37 -3.15 -15.22
N PRO A 97 16.25 -3.64 -14.68
CA PRO A 97 16.17 -5.00 -14.18
C PRO A 97 16.35 -6.00 -15.33
N SER A 98 17.05 -7.12 -15.08
CA SER A 98 17.18 -8.20 -16.07
C SER A 98 15.83 -8.89 -16.28
N TYR A 99 15.54 -9.30 -17.52
CA TYR A 99 14.25 -9.90 -17.88
C TYR A 99 13.95 -11.19 -17.11
N GLU A 100 14.99 -11.95 -16.74
CA GLU A 100 14.90 -13.14 -15.88
C GLU A 100 14.37 -12.83 -14.48
N LYS A 101 14.73 -11.67 -13.91
CA LYS A 101 14.22 -11.22 -12.60
C LYS A 101 12.80 -10.66 -12.66
N LEU A 102 12.27 -10.42 -13.86
CA LEU A 102 10.89 -9.95 -14.06
C LEU A 102 9.93 -11.10 -14.39
N LYS A 103 10.43 -12.25 -14.88
CA LYS A 103 9.61 -13.42 -15.20
C LYS A 103 8.93 -13.92 -13.92
N GLY A 104 7.60 -14.00 -13.88
CA GLY A 104 6.89 -14.43 -12.66
C GLY A 104 6.41 -13.30 -11.74
N LEU A 105 6.89 -12.06 -11.92
CA LEU A 105 6.72 -11.00 -10.90
C LEU A 105 6.00 -9.72 -11.36
N THR A 106 5.82 -9.53 -12.67
CA THR A 106 5.03 -8.41 -13.23
C THR A 106 3.83 -8.93 -14.00
N TYR A 107 2.71 -8.20 -13.99
CA TYR A 107 1.49 -8.60 -14.74
C TYR A 107 1.80 -8.88 -16.22
N ALA A 108 2.75 -8.15 -16.79
CA ALA A 108 3.13 -8.29 -18.19
C ALA A 108 4.16 -9.40 -18.48
N THR A 109 4.50 -10.25 -17.50
CA THR A 109 5.37 -11.44 -17.66
C THR A 109 4.74 -12.75 -17.15
N THR A 110 3.60 -12.70 -16.44
CA THR A 110 2.95 -13.88 -15.82
C THR A 110 1.64 -14.32 -16.47
N VAL A 111 1.03 -13.48 -17.31
CA VAL A 111 -0.39 -13.64 -17.69
C VAL A 111 -0.71 -14.86 -18.57
N LEU A 112 0.26 -15.55 -19.15
CA LEU A 112 -0.02 -16.71 -20.01
C LEU A 112 0.14 -18.06 -19.30
N GLU A 113 1.23 -18.28 -18.55
CA GLU A 113 1.47 -19.56 -17.85
C GLU A 113 0.66 -19.68 -16.53
N ASP A 114 0.61 -18.62 -15.71
CA ASP A 114 -0.09 -18.66 -14.41
C ASP A 114 -1.62 -18.64 -14.53
N LYS A 115 -2.15 -18.02 -15.58
CA LYS A 115 -3.60 -17.95 -15.82
C LYS A 115 -4.19 -19.32 -16.19
N GLN A 116 -3.40 -20.17 -16.84
CA GLN A 116 -3.79 -21.54 -17.17
C GLN A 116 -3.68 -22.45 -15.93
N ALA A 117 -2.63 -22.31 -15.12
CA ALA A 117 -2.48 -23.05 -13.85
C ALA A 117 -3.54 -22.66 -12.81
N SER A 118 -3.87 -21.37 -12.68
CA SER A 118 -4.94 -20.91 -11.78
C SER A 118 -6.27 -21.49 -12.23
N ARG A 119 -6.67 -21.38 -13.51
CA ARG A 119 -7.94 -21.94 -13.99
C ARG A 119 -8.05 -23.46 -13.84
N ALA A 120 -6.94 -24.19 -13.91
CA ALA A 120 -6.91 -25.64 -13.68
C ALA A 120 -7.11 -26.03 -12.20
N SER A 121 -6.81 -25.13 -11.26
CA SER A 121 -6.92 -25.38 -9.82
C SER A 121 -8.30 -25.05 -9.23
N TRP A 122 -9.19 -24.37 -9.97
CA TRP A 122 -10.46 -23.90 -9.40
C TRP A 122 -11.44 -25.06 -9.26
N ASN A 123 -11.66 -25.50 -8.03
CA ASN A 123 -12.67 -26.50 -7.73
C ASN A 123 -14.03 -25.82 -7.55
N LYS A 124 -15.13 -26.49 -7.95
CA LYS A 124 -16.49 -25.98 -7.73
C LYS A 124 -16.78 -25.66 -6.26
N LYS A 125 -16.10 -26.37 -5.35
CA LYS A 125 -16.18 -26.15 -3.89
C LYS A 125 -15.64 -24.77 -3.49
N ASP A 126 -14.50 -24.34 -4.05
CA ASP A 126 -13.87 -23.06 -3.69
C ASP A 126 -14.72 -21.87 -4.14
N VAL A 127 -15.38 -21.99 -5.29
CA VAL A 127 -16.32 -20.99 -5.80
C VAL A 127 -17.55 -20.90 -4.90
N VAL A 128 -18.15 -22.04 -4.52
CA VAL A 128 -19.32 -22.06 -3.64
C VAL A 128 -18.99 -21.48 -2.26
N LEU A 129 -17.85 -21.85 -1.67
CA LEU A 129 -17.37 -21.30 -0.40
C LEU A 129 -17.15 -19.78 -0.48
N SER A 130 -16.54 -19.29 -1.57
CA SER A 130 -16.32 -17.85 -1.78
C SER A 130 -17.64 -17.08 -1.87
N VAL A 131 -18.64 -17.63 -2.58
CA VAL A 131 -19.99 -17.03 -2.67
C VAL A 131 -20.67 -17.01 -1.31
N ILE A 132 -20.60 -18.09 -0.53
CA ILE A 132 -21.17 -18.14 0.83
C ILE A 132 -20.56 -17.05 1.71
N ILE A 133 -19.23 -16.89 1.68
CA ILE A 133 -18.54 -15.84 2.45
C ILE A 133 -19.03 -14.44 2.04
N LEU A 134 -19.15 -14.17 0.73
CA LEU A 134 -19.65 -12.88 0.24
C LEU A 134 -21.09 -12.62 0.69
N VAL A 135 -21.95 -13.63 0.67
CA VAL A 135 -23.34 -13.53 1.16
C VAL A 135 -23.38 -13.23 2.65
N ILE A 136 -22.56 -13.90 3.46
CA ILE A 136 -22.47 -13.64 4.91
C ILE A 136 -22.01 -12.20 5.16
N ILE A 137 -20.96 -11.74 4.49
CA ILE A 137 -20.46 -10.36 4.61
C ILE A 137 -21.56 -9.36 4.25
N ALA A 138 -22.29 -9.59 3.14
CA ALA A 138 -23.39 -8.72 2.73
C ALA A 138 -24.53 -8.71 3.76
N LEU A 139 -24.92 -9.86 4.29
CA LEU A 139 -25.96 -9.97 5.32
C LEU A 139 -25.58 -9.22 6.61
N VAL A 140 -24.33 -9.37 7.05
CA VAL A 140 -23.81 -8.64 8.22
C VAL A 140 -23.81 -7.14 7.94
N MET A 141 -23.30 -6.71 6.78
CA MET A 141 -23.30 -5.29 6.39
C MET A 141 -24.72 -4.71 6.33
N ILE A 142 -25.67 -5.45 5.78
CA ILE A 142 -27.08 -5.05 5.70
C ILE A 142 -27.72 -4.99 7.09
N TYR A 143 -27.49 -5.99 7.95
CA TYR A 143 -28.01 -6.03 9.31
C TYR A 143 -27.53 -4.83 10.14
N PHE A 144 -26.23 -4.50 10.07
CA PHE A 144 -25.65 -3.35 10.77
C PHE A 144 -25.80 -2.03 10.02
N SER A 145 -26.44 -2.02 8.84
CA SER A 145 -26.68 -0.78 8.11
C SER A 145 -27.82 0.02 8.75
N PRO A 146 -27.74 1.36 8.71
CA PRO A 146 -28.82 2.23 9.17
C PRO A 146 -30.13 2.09 8.36
N LEU A 147 -30.13 1.25 7.31
CA LEU A 147 -31.29 0.91 6.48
C LEU A 147 -32.26 -0.07 7.18
N ILE A 148 -31.78 -0.82 8.18
CA ILE A 148 -32.58 -1.80 8.95
C ILE A 148 -32.78 -1.36 10.41
N ILE A 149 -31.83 -0.63 10.99
CA ILE A 149 -31.86 -0.19 12.40
C ILE A 149 -32.35 1.27 12.54
N GLY A 150 -32.77 1.90 11.42
CA GLY A 150 -33.35 3.25 11.38
C GLY A 150 -34.85 3.28 11.64
#